data_AF-A0A522XQ94-F1
#
_entry.id   AF-A0A522XQ94-F1
#
_cell.length_a   1.000
_cell.length_b   1.000
_cell.length_c   1.000
_cell.angle_alpha   90.00
_cell.angle_beta   90.00
_cell.angle_gamma   90.00
#
_symmetry.space_group_name_H-M   'P 1'
#
loop_
_entity.id
_entity.type
_entity.pdbx_description
1 polymer ?
#
loop_
_entity_poly.entity_id
_entity_poly.type
_entity_poly.pdbx_seq_one_letter_code
_entity_poly.pdbx_strand_id
1 'polypeptide(L)'
;MTKNGIACRNSKMIVNLDPKSSVENNINFVSHAHTDHLPSGKNGIILATKETKEIANIRGRELANHVEHLDDFALYDSGHILGARSLLFDDVFYTGDICTRDRGFLKAATIPKCKTLITECTFGKPEFIFPKLEETIKKVNELISELYNKGKPVLLLGYQLGKAQTLSYLFGHWEPVYYHDSVKEMNDLHRKLGVQIKPGLGHTEAASKDLLEKKPWIMVAPLMSESNQFVKDMKSKYGAITVGFSGWAKSSFSYGRKNDYSIPLSDHCDYGELIDLVKRSGAEKVYTVHGFVDEFAADLVKMGFDAQPLRENSLDEFL
;
A
#
# COMPACT_ATOMS: atom_id res chain seq x y z
N MET A 1 -6.50 -16.14 4.24
CA MET A 1 -7.08 -16.24 2.88
C MET A 1 -6.85 -17.64 2.36
N THR A 2 -7.92 -18.31 1.89
CA THR A 2 -7.85 -19.62 1.25
C THR A 2 -7.02 -19.55 -0.04
N LYS A 3 -6.82 -20.70 -0.71
CA LYS A 3 -6.20 -20.76 -2.05
C LYS A 3 -6.93 -19.89 -3.08
N ASN A 4 -8.23 -19.66 -2.91
CA ASN A 4 -9.09 -18.92 -3.83
C ASN A 4 -9.33 -17.45 -3.42
N GLY A 5 -8.66 -16.95 -2.38
CA GLY A 5 -8.94 -15.61 -1.87
C GLY A 5 -10.29 -15.55 -1.14
N ILE A 6 -11.11 -14.55 -1.46
CA ILE A 6 -12.50 -14.47 -1.00
C ILE A 6 -13.43 -14.79 -2.17
N ALA A 7 -14.12 -15.92 -2.14
CA ALA A 7 -15.05 -16.31 -3.20
C ALA A 7 -16.46 -15.86 -2.84
N CYS A 8 -16.99 -14.86 -3.54
CA CYS A 8 -18.38 -14.42 -3.43
C CYS A 8 -19.19 -15.07 -4.55
N ARG A 9 -20.25 -15.81 -4.21
CA ARG A 9 -21.13 -16.39 -5.22
C ARG A 9 -22.37 -15.50 -5.37
N ASN A 10 -22.76 -15.24 -6.62
CA ASN A 10 -24.08 -14.70 -6.93
C ASN A 10 -24.84 -15.69 -7.81
N SER A 11 -26.09 -15.36 -8.16
CA SER A 11 -26.98 -16.25 -8.93
C SER A 11 -26.46 -16.65 -10.31
N LYS A 12 -25.44 -15.96 -10.85
CA LYS A 12 -24.92 -16.15 -12.20
C LYS A 12 -23.47 -16.63 -12.25
N MET A 13 -22.64 -16.30 -11.25
CA MET A 13 -21.19 -16.49 -11.31
C MET A 13 -20.51 -16.48 -9.92
N ILE A 14 -19.23 -16.85 -9.89
CA ILE A 14 -18.35 -16.74 -8.73
C ILE A 14 -17.31 -15.65 -8.98
N VAL A 15 -17.23 -14.70 -8.06
CA VAL A 15 -16.26 -13.60 -8.05
C VAL A 15 -15.22 -13.88 -6.97
N ASN A 16 -13.97 -14.09 -7.38
CA ASN A 16 -12.85 -14.30 -6.46
C ASN A 16 -12.15 -12.95 -6.25
N LEU A 17 -12.12 -12.48 -5.00
CA LEU A 17 -11.48 -11.23 -4.60
C LEU A 17 -10.07 -11.55 -4.12
N ASP A 18 -9.07 -10.98 -4.79
CA ASP A 18 -7.63 -11.19 -4.55
C ASP A 18 -7.24 -12.66 -4.35
N PRO A 19 -7.55 -13.55 -5.32
CA PRO A 19 -7.22 -14.96 -5.21
C PRO A 19 -5.71 -15.21 -5.24
N LYS A 20 -5.21 -16.18 -4.47
CA LYS A 20 -3.79 -16.61 -4.55
C LYS A 20 -3.47 -17.32 -5.88
N SER A 21 -4.47 -17.94 -6.49
CA SER A 21 -4.36 -18.52 -7.83
C SER A 21 -5.60 -18.18 -8.67
N SER A 22 -5.40 -17.72 -9.90
CA SER A 22 -6.48 -17.39 -10.83
C SER A 22 -7.34 -18.64 -11.11
N VAL A 23 -8.66 -18.50 -10.96
CA VAL A 23 -9.61 -19.61 -11.10
C VAL A 23 -10.25 -19.57 -12.49
N GLU A 24 -10.29 -20.73 -13.14
CA GLU A 24 -10.90 -20.90 -14.48
C GLU A 24 -12.41 -20.68 -14.44
N ASN A 25 -13.00 -20.17 -15.53
CA ASN A 25 -14.43 -19.88 -15.69
C ASN A 25 -15.06 -18.92 -14.65
N ASN A 26 -14.24 -18.24 -13.85
CA ASN A 26 -14.67 -17.26 -12.85
C ASN A 26 -14.07 -15.88 -13.14
N ILE A 27 -14.61 -14.87 -12.46
CA ILE A 27 -14.01 -13.54 -12.39
C ILE A 27 -13.00 -13.53 -11.24
N ASN A 28 -11.80 -13.05 -11.51
CA ASN A 28 -10.73 -12.85 -10.55
C ASN A 28 -10.48 -11.34 -10.44
N PHE A 29 -10.99 -10.73 -9.39
CA PHE A 29 -10.73 -9.33 -9.10
C PHE A 29 -9.37 -9.19 -8.43
N VAL A 30 -8.52 -8.32 -8.98
CA VAL A 30 -7.21 -7.96 -8.40
C VAL A 30 -7.27 -6.50 -8.00
N SER A 31 -7.37 -6.24 -6.70
CA SER A 31 -7.54 -4.90 -6.14
C SER A 31 -6.33 -4.03 -6.43
N HIS A 32 -5.12 -4.58 -6.29
CA HIS A 32 -3.87 -3.86 -6.51
C HIS A 32 -2.66 -4.79 -6.69
N ALA A 33 -1.51 -4.20 -7.02
CA ALA A 33 -0.34 -4.93 -7.46
C ALA A 33 0.65 -5.31 -6.35
N HIS A 34 0.26 -5.41 -5.06
CA HIS A 34 1.11 -6.03 -4.04
C HIS A 34 1.09 -7.56 -4.16
N THR A 35 2.19 -8.20 -3.73
CA THR A 35 2.43 -9.63 -4.02
C THR A 35 1.38 -10.54 -3.39
N ASP A 36 0.85 -10.13 -2.24
CA ASP A 36 -0.17 -10.83 -1.46
C ASP A 36 -1.59 -10.71 -2.04
N HIS A 37 -1.78 -9.87 -3.06
CA HIS A 37 -3.03 -9.70 -3.81
C HIS A 37 -2.92 -10.19 -5.27
N LEU A 38 -1.69 -10.39 -5.77
CA LEU A 38 -1.46 -10.85 -7.13
C LEU A 38 -1.64 -12.37 -7.25
N PRO A 39 -2.56 -12.84 -8.11
CA PRO A 39 -2.75 -14.27 -8.33
C PRO A 39 -1.54 -14.89 -9.05
N SER A 40 -1.32 -16.17 -8.75
CA SER A 40 -0.56 -17.07 -9.61
C SER A 40 -1.47 -17.66 -10.70
N GLY A 41 -0.94 -17.89 -11.90
CA GLY A 41 -1.71 -18.47 -13.02
C GLY A 41 -2.25 -17.42 -14.00
N LYS A 42 -2.93 -17.91 -15.05
CA LYS A 42 -3.38 -17.14 -16.22
C LYS A 42 -4.81 -17.49 -16.65
N ASN A 43 -5.62 -17.96 -15.71
CA ASN A 43 -6.93 -18.55 -15.99
C ASN A 43 -8.08 -17.58 -15.68
N GLY A 44 -9.22 -17.77 -16.33
CA GLY A 44 -10.41 -16.93 -16.12
C GLY A 44 -10.21 -15.49 -16.58
N ILE A 45 -11.15 -14.62 -16.21
CA ILE A 45 -11.08 -13.18 -16.48
C ILE A 45 -10.40 -12.51 -15.28
N ILE A 46 -9.45 -11.61 -15.54
CA ILE A 46 -8.80 -10.81 -14.49
C ILE A 46 -9.32 -9.36 -14.57
N LEU A 47 -10.15 -8.96 -13.61
CA LEU A 47 -10.62 -7.58 -13.50
C LEU A 47 -9.62 -6.79 -12.66
N ALA A 48 -8.92 -5.84 -13.28
CA ALA A 48 -7.96 -4.96 -12.61
C ALA A 48 -7.78 -3.65 -13.40
N THR A 49 -7.18 -2.63 -12.81
CA THR A 49 -6.81 -1.42 -13.58
C THR A 49 -5.60 -1.67 -14.48
N LYS A 50 -5.46 -0.83 -15.52
CA LYS A 50 -4.25 -0.79 -16.34
C LYS A 50 -2.99 -0.59 -15.50
N GLU A 51 -3.02 0.34 -14.54
CA GLU A 51 -1.89 0.62 -13.66
C GLU A 51 -1.50 -0.62 -12.85
N THR A 52 -2.48 -1.32 -12.26
CA THR A 52 -2.23 -2.57 -11.53
C THR A 52 -1.59 -3.62 -12.42
N LYS A 53 -2.05 -3.78 -13.67
CA LYS A 53 -1.42 -4.69 -14.65
C LYS A 53 0.01 -4.30 -14.98
N GLU A 54 0.28 -3.04 -15.32
CA GLU A 54 1.63 -2.58 -15.70
C GLU A 54 2.61 -2.73 -14.53
N ILE A 55 2.17 -2.45 -13.29
CA ILE A 55 2.96 -2.66 -12.08
C ILE A 55 3.16 -4.15 -11.79
N ALA A 56 2.17 -5.00 -12.02
CA ALA A 56 2.33 -6.45 -11.89
C ALA A 56 3.38 -6.98 -12.90
N ASN A 57 3.32 -6.51 -14.15
CA ASN A 57 4.22 -6.94 -15.22
C ASN A 57 5.70 -6.66 -14.91
N ILE A 58 6.05 -5.44 -14.47
CA ILE A 58 7.44 -5.11 -14.11
C ILE A 58 7.94 -5.90 -12.90
N ARG A 59 7.01 -6.41 -12.08
CA ARG A 59 7.29 -7.28 -10.94
C ARG A 59 7.27 -8.77 -11.30
N GLY A 60 7.24 -9.10 -12.60
CA GLY A 60 7.28 -10.48 -13.10
C GLY A 60 5.96 -11.25 -12.98
N ARG A 61 4.83 -10.54 -12.84
CA ARG A 61 3.49 -11.12 -12.74
C ARG A 61 2.63 -10.66 -13.91
N GLU A 62 2.37 -11.57 -14.83
CA GLU A 62 1.51 -11.30 -15.98
C GLU A 62 0.04 -11.54 -15.62
N LEU A 63 -0.78 -10.50 -15.74
CA LEU A 63 -2.24 -10.60 -15.62
C LEU A 63 -2.84 -10.90 -17.00
N ALA A 64 -2.84 -12.18 -17.39
CA ALA A 64 -3.44 -12.64 -18.65
C ALA A 64 -4.97 -12.50 -18.62
N ASN A 65 -5.60 -12.32 -19.79
CA ASN A 65 -7.06 -12.09 -19.92
C ASN A 65 -7.57 -10.94 -19.03
N HIS A 66 -6.72 -9.92 -18.86
CA HIS A 66 -7.03 -8.71 -18.13
C HIS A 66 -8.10 -7.86 -18.84
N VAL A 67 -9.05 -7.38 -18.07
CA VAL A 67 -10.05 -6.38 -18.46
C VAL A 67 -10.09 -5.26 -17.42
N GLU A 68 -10.34 -4.03 -17.88
CA GLU A 68 -10.44 -2.85 -17.01
C GLU A 68 -11.87 -2.60 -16.51
N HIS A 69 -12.85 -3.17 -17.22
CA HIS A 69 -14.27 -2.98 -16.97
C HIS A 69 -15.04 -4.27 -17.23
N LEU A 70 -16.06 -4.52 -16.43
CA LEU A 70 -17.07 -5.56 -16.63
C LEU A 70 -18.42 -4.99 -16.22
N ASP A 71 -19.48 -5.33 -16.96
CA ASP A 71 -20.84 -4.92 -16.63
C ASP A 71 -21.23 -5.44 -15.24
N ASP A 72 -21.99 -4.66 -14.48
CA ASP A 72 -22.39 -4.93 -13.09
C ASP A 72 -21.24 -4.85 -12.03
N PHE A 73 -20.02 -4.50 -12.44
CA PHE A 73 -18.87 -4.32 -11.55
C PHE A 73 -18.39 -2.86 -11.56
N ALA A 74 -18.55 -2.17 -10.43
CA ALA A 74 -18.10 -0.79 -10.25
C ALA A 74 -16.77 -0.73 -9.48
N LEU A 75 -15.75 -0.13 -10.10
CA LEU A 75 -14.42 0.06 -9.51
C LEU A 75 -14.28 1.45 -8.90
N TYR A 76 -14.02 1.52 -7.60
CA TYR A 76 -13.79 2.76 -6.84
C TYR A 76 -12.32 2.90 -6.48
N ASP A 77 -11.76 4.11 -6.51
CA ASP A 77 -10.40 4.35 -6.01
C ASP A 77 -10.31 3.94 -4.53
N SER A 78 -9.32 3.11 -4.18
CA SER A 78 -9.09 2.68 -2.79
C SER A 78 -8.10 3.59 -2.04
N GLY A 79 -7.39 4.47 -2.75
CA GLY A 79 -6.39 5.39 -2.18
C GLY A 79 -5.11 4.73 -1.64
N HIS A 80 -4.96 3.42 -1.81
CA HIS A 80 -3.83 2.66 -1.26
C HIS A 80 -2.51 2.84 -2.04
N ILE A 81 -2.47 2.45 -3.31
CA ILE A 81 -1.35 2.67 -4.24
C ILE A 81 -1.87 3.07 -5.63
N LEU A 82 -0.98 3.46 -6.54
CA LEU A 82 -1.37 3.80 -7.91
C LEU A 82 -2.08 2.60 -8.56
N GLY A 83 -3.29 2.83 -9.09
CA GLY A 83 -4.10 1.79 -9.71
C GLY A 83 -4.96 0.96 -8.75
N ALA A 84 -4.81 1.13 -7.44
CA ALA A 84 -5.56 0.34 -6.47
C ALA A 84 -7.06 0.68 -6.53
N ARG A 85 -7.89 -0.37 -6.65
CA ARG A 85 -9.35 -0.25 -6.69
C ARG A 85 -10.01 -1.14 -5.64
N SER A 86 -11.10 -0.62 -5.11
CA SER A 86 -12.13 -1.36 -4.41
C SER A 86 -13.22 -1.75 -5.41
N LEU A 87 -13.94 -2.84 -5.14
CA LEU A 87 -14.96 -3.39 -6.03
C LEU A 87 -16.33 -3.36 -5.37
N LEU A 88 -17.32 -2.82 -6.07
CA LEU A 88 -18.74 -2.96 -5.76
C LEU A 88 -19.41 -3.81 -6.83
N PHE A 89 -20.11 -4.85 -6.41
CA PHE A 89 -20.94 -5.69 -7.28
C PHE A 89 -22.13 -6.21 -6.46
N ASP A 90 -23.30 -6.30 -7.07
CA ASP A 90 -24.56 -6.50 -6.35
C ASP A 90 -24.69 -5.50 -5.18
N ASP A 91 -24.72 -5.98 -3.93
CA ASP A 91 -24.71 -5.16 -2.70
C ASP A 91 -23.42 -5.35 -1.86
N VAL A 92 -22.38 -5.97 -2.44
CA VAL A 92 -21.11 -6.29 -1.78
C VAL A 92 -20.04 -5.30 -2.19
N PHE A 93 -19.48 -4.59 -1.21
CA PHE A 93 -18.31 -3.72 -1.39
C PHE A 93 -17.08 -4.35 -0.76
N TYR A 94 -16.10 -4.71 -1.59
CA TYR A 94 -14.80 -5.20 -1.16
C TYR A 94 -13.75 -4.11 -1.31
N THR A 95 -13.05 -3.79 -0.22
CA THR A 95 -12.13 -2.66 -0.24
C THR A 95 -10.78 -2.97 -0.88
N GLY A 96 -10.32 -4.23 -0.84
CA GLY A 96 -8.89 -4.50 -0.88
C GLY A 96 -8.18 -3.76 0.25
N ASP A 97 -6.93 -3.37 0.02
CA ASP A 97 -6.26 -2.39 0.89
C ASP A 97 -6.78 -0.98 0.59
N ILE A 98 -7.03 -0.20 1.65
CA ILE A 98 -7.76 1.08 1.54
C ILE A 98 -7.14 2.17 2.40
N CYS A 99 -7.10 3.40 1.88
CA CYS A 99 -6.71 4.61 2.60
C CYS A 99 -7.66 5.76 2.28
N THR A 100 -8.34 6.27 3.31
CA THR A 100 -9.35 7.35 3.18
C THR A 100 -8.77 8.76 3.29
N ARG A 101 -7.43 8.88 3.32
CA ARG A 101 -6.71 10.17 3.27
C ARG A 101 -6.11 10.42 1.90
N ASP A 102 -6.10 11.69 1.50
CA ASP A 102 -5.22 12.16 0.43
C ASP A 102 -3.75 12.02 0.85
N ARG A 103 -2.91 11.54 -0.07
CA ARG A 103 -1.48 11.34 0.19
C ARG A 103 -0.64 11.54 -1.06
N GLY A 104 -0.02 12.73 -1.15
CA GLY A 104 0.79 13.11 -2.30
C GLY A 104 -0.06 13.13 -3.57
N PHE A 105 0.30 12.28 -4.54
CA PHE A 105 -0.47 12.11 -5.78
C PHE A 105 -1.66 11.16 -5.67
N LEU A 106 -1.82 10.44 -4.55
CA LEU A 106 -2.92 9.51 -4.32
C LEU A 106 -4.10 10.23 -3.68
N LYS A 107 -5.29 10.05 -4.23
CA LYS A 107 -6.53 10.57 -3.68
C LYS A 107 -7.14 9.61 -2.68
N ALA A 108 -7.87 10.15 -1.71
CA ALA A 108 -8.62 9.40 -0.73
C ALA A 108 -9.60 8.41 -1.38
N ALA A 109 -9.81 7.28 -0.72
CA ALA A 109 -10.76 6.28 -1.16
C ALA A 109 -12.18 6.85 -1.35
N THR A 110 -12.87 6.40 -2.40
CA THR A 110 -14.29 6.66 -2.59
C THR A 110 -15.11 5.52 -2.00
N ILE A 111 -16.05 5.85 -1.12
CA ILE A 111 -16.83 4.87 -0.35
C ILE A 111 -18.29 4.92 -0.82
N PRO A 112 -18.77 3.92 -1.59
CA PRO A 112 -20.18 3.82 -1.95
C PRO A 112 -21.04 3.32 -0.77
N LYS A 113 -22.36 3.42 -0.93
CA LYS A 113 -23.29 2.67 -0.08
C LYS A 113 -23.31 1.19 -0.50
N CYS A 114 -23.42 0.30 0.48
CA CYS A 114 -23.54 -1.14 0.26
C CYS A 114 -24.31 -1.79 1.42
N LYS A 115 -24.77 -3.04 1.26
CA LYS A 115 -25.32 -3.82 2.39
C LYS A 115 -24.24 -4.63 3.08
N THR A 116 -23.30 -5.19 2.31
CA THR A 116 -22.20 -5.98 2.83
C THR A 116 -20.88 -5.27 2.56
N LEU A 117 -20.12 -4.96 3.61
CA LEU A 117 -18.77 -4.44 3.51
C LEU A 117 -17.78 -5.54 3.85
N ILE A 118 -16.80 -5.79 2.98
CA ILE A 118 -15.64 -6.65 3.25
C ILE A 118 -14.42 -5.74 3.23
N THR A 119 -13.78 -5.54 4.39
CA THR A 119 -12.70 -4.56 4.53
C THR A 119 -11.47 -5.05 5.26
N GLU A 120 -10.31 -4.54 4.84
CA GLU A 120 -9.05 -4.76 5.55
C GLU A 120 -9.06 -4.17 6.96
N CYS A 121 -8.19 -4.65 7.84
CA CYS A 121 -8.01 -4.11 9.18
C CYS A 121 -6.55 -4.22 9.63
N THR A 122 -5.62 -3.87 8.74
CA THR A 122 -4.16 -3.89 8.99
C THR A 122 -3.82 -3.16 10.28
N PHE A 123 -4.50 -2.03 10.51
CA PHE A 123 -4.38 -1.19 11.70
C PHE A 123 -5.66 -1.13 12.52
N GLY A 124 -6.40 -2.25 12.61
CA GLY A 124 -7.67 -2.40 13.33
C GLY A 124 -7.60 -2.34 14.87
N LYS A 125 -6.58 -1.70 15.46
CA LYS A 125 -6.47 -1.50 16.92
C LYS A 125 -6.40 -0.02 17.29
N PRO A 126 -6.98 0.40 18.43
CA PRO A 126 -6.98 1.79 18.90
C PRO A 126 -5.59 2.44 19.04
N GLU A 127 -4.52 1.65 19.17
CA GLU A 127 -3.14 2.17 19.25
C GLU A 127 -2.66 2.78 17.91
N PHE A 128 -3.27 2.40 16.78
CA PHE A 128 -2.92 2.89 15.45
C PHE A 128 -3.80 4.08 15.06
N ILE A 129 -3.47 5.23 15.63
CA ILE A 129 -3.93 6.54 15.17
C ILE A 129 -2.73 7.28 14.60
N PHE A 130 -2.79 7.61 13.30
CA PHE A 130 -1.68 8.24 12.60
C PHE A 130 -1.76 9.77 12.71
N PRO A 131 -0.61 10.46 12.81
CA PRO A 131 -0.58 11.92 12.74
C PRO A 131 -1.07 12.39 11.37
N LYS A 132 -1.49 13.66 11.30
CA LYS A 132 -1.83 14.27 10.02
C LYS A 132 -0.62 14.25 9.08
N LEU A 133 -0.89 14.15 7.78
CA LEU A 133 0.17 14.05 6.78
C LEU A 133 1.05 15.31 6.79
N GLU A 134 0.46 16.48 6.96
CA GLU A 134 1.15 17.78 6.98
C GLU A 134 2.11 17.88 8.17
N GLU A 135 1.70 17.39 9.34
CA GLU A 135 2.55 17.33 10.54
C GLU A 135 3.74 16.39 10.31
N THR A 136 3.49 15.26 9.65
CA THR A 136 4.53 14.28 9.28
C THR A 136 5.53 14.89 8.30
N ILE A 137 5.05 15.54 7.23
CA ILE A 137 5.89 16.20 6.22
C ILE A 137 6.75 17.29 6.88
N LYS A 138 6.14 18.14 7.72
CA LYS A 138 6.85 19.19 8.44
C LYS A 138 7.99 18.62 9.29
N LYS A 139 7.68 17.62 10.13
CA LYS A 139 8.67 16.97 11.01
C LYS A 139 9.83 16.34 10.22
N VAL A 140 9.53 15.72 9.09
CA VAL A 140 10.56 15.07 8.24
C VAL A 140 11.42 16.12 7.54
N ASN A 141 10.85 17.22 7.05
CA ASN A 141 11.61 18.31 6.46
C ASN A 141 12.53 19.00 7.48
N GLU A 142 12.06 19.21 8.71
CA GLU A 142 12.90 19.70 9.82
C GLU A 142 14.08 18.76 10.08
N LEU A 143 13.81 17.45 10.19
CA LEU A 143 14.85 16.44 10.35
C LEU A 143 15.87 16.43 9.18
N ILE A 144 15.40 16.45 7.94
CA ILE A 144 16.29 16.47 6.76
C ILE A 144 17.14 17.74 6.78
N SER A 145 16.55 18.90 7.08
CA SER A 145 17.26 20.17 7.18
C SER A 145 18.38 20.14 8.22
N GLU A 146 18.10 19.61 9.41
CA GLU A 146 19.12 19.45 10.45
C GLU A 146 20.27 18.52 10.04
N LEU A 147 19.95 17.43 9.36
CA LEU A 147 20.94 16.47 8.86
C LEU A 147 21.79 17.07 7.73
N TYR A 148 21.16 17.80 6.81
CA TYR A 148 21.84 18.52 5.74
C TYR A 148 22.82 19.57 6.28
N ASN A 149 22.42 20.34 7.30
CA ASN A 149 23.31 21.30 7.98
C ASN A 149 24.55 20.64 8.61
N LYS A 150 24.45 19.34 8.95
CA LYS A 150 25.56 18.53 9.47
C LYS A 150 26.32 17.77 8.37
N GLY A 151 26.02 18.02 7.09
CA GLY A 151 26.60 17.34 5.94
C GLY A 151 26.26 15.85 5.87
N LYS A 152 25.16 15.41 6.50
CA LYS A 152 24.75 14.00 6.57
C LYS A 152 23.82 13.63 5.41
N PRO A 153 24.13 12.57 4.66
CA PRO A 153 23.19 11.97 3.74
C PRO A 153 21.98 11.38 4.45
N VAL A 154 20.82 11.38 3.79
CA VAL A 154 19.58 10.85 4.34
C VAL A 154 19.01 9.78 3.43
N LEU A 155 18.77 8.59 3.99
CA LEU A 155 18.14 7.47 3.31
C LEU A 155 16.68 7.35 3.78
N LEU A 156 15.74 7.74 2.92
CA LEU A 156 14.31 7.59 3.15
C LEU A 156 13.87 6.18 2.75
N LEU A 157 13.42 5.39 3.72
CA LEU A 157 13.11 3.98 3.55
C LEU A 157 11.61 3.73 3.57
N GLY A 158 11.06 3.25 2.45
CA GLY A 158 9.66 2.85 2.32
C GLY A 158 9.53 1.64 1.40
N TYR A 159 8.45 0.86 1.52
CA TYR A 159 8.20 -0.27 0.62
C TYR A 159 8.37 0.13 -0.84
N GLN A 160 9.01 -0.75 -1.63
CA GLN A 160 9.44 -0.46 -3.01
C GLN A 160 8.31 0.04 -3.90
N LEU A 161 7.10 -0.56 -3.75
CA LEU A 161 5.86 -0.12 -4.38
C LEU A 161 4.98 0.60 -3.36
N GLY A 162 4.44 1.76 -3.76
CA GLY A 162 3.50 2.57 -2.98
C GLY A 162 4.23 3.63 -2.17
N LYS A 163 4.80 3.21 -1.04
CA LYS A 163 5.42 4.12 -0.08
C LYS A 163 6.63 4.87 -0.66
N ALA A 164 7.54 4.18 -1.34
CA ALA A 164 8.72 4.82 -1.91
C ALA A 164 8.36 5.89 -2.95
N GLN A 165 7.32 5.67 -3.75
CA GLN A 165 6.83 6.68 -4.72
C GLN A 165 6.23 7.88 -4.01
N THR A 166 5.49 7.65 -2.94
CA THR A 166 4.95 8.72 -2.09
C THR A 166 6.07 9.55 -1.46
N LEU A 167 7.10 8.90 -0.91
CA LEU A 167 8.27 9.59 -0.37
C LEU A 167 9.02 10.38 -1.45
N SER A 168 9.15 9.81 -2.65
CA SER A 168 9.77 10.49 -3.80
C SER A 168 8.97 11.73 -4.22
N TYR A 169 7.64 11.67 -4.15
CA TYR A 169 6.77 12.81 -4.42
C TYR A 169 6.87 13.89 -3.33
N LEU A 170 6.77 13.49 -2.06
CA LEU A 170 6.73 14.43 -0.93
C LEU A 170 8.08 15.10 -0.66
N PHE A 171 9.18 14.36 -0.80
CA PHE A 171 10.52 14.80 -0.38
C PHE A 171 11.52 14.90 -1.54
N GLY A 172 11.11 14.65 -2.78
CA GLY A 172 11.97 14.79 -3.96
C GLY A 172 12.42 16.22 -4.24
N HIS A 173 11.84 17.23 -3.58
CA HIS A 173 12.26 18.62 -3.74
C HIS A 173 13.66 18.90 -3.15
N TRP A 174 14.16 18.07 -2.23
CA TRP A 174 15.54 18.15 -1.74
C TRP A 174 16.54 17.79 -2.85
N GLU A 175 17.72 18.42 -2.82
CA GLU A 175 18.79 18.22 -3.80
C GLU A 175 20.15 18.01 -3.13
N PRO A 176 21.03 17.16 -3.68
CA PRO A 176 20.76 16.21 -4.76
C PRO A 176 19.82 15.07 -4.34
N VAL A 177 18.89 14.69 -5.22
CA VAL A 177 18.02 13.51 -5.04
C VAL A 177 18.50 12.31 -5.86
N TYR A 178 18.61 11.16 -5.18
CA TYR A 178 18.89 9.87 -5.79
C TYR A 178 17.80 8.85 -5.43
N TYR A 179 17.79 7.74 -6.15
CA TYR A 179 16.89 6.63 -5.90
C TYR A 179 17.67 5.33 -5.86
N HIS A 180 17.30 4.41 -4.98
CA HIS A 180 17.71 3.02 -5.18
C HIS A 180 17.20 2.52 -6.55
N ASP A 181 17.95 1.68 -7.25
CA ASP A 181 17.67 1.35 -8.66
C ASP A 181 16.27 0.74 -8.85
N SER A 182 15.82 -0.10 -7.91
CA SER A 182 14.46 -0.67 -7.93
C SER A 182 13.34 0.33 -7.63
N VAL A 183 13.64 1.40 -6.89
CA VAL A 183 12.71 2.52 -6.66
C VAL A 183 12.69 3.44 -7.87
N LYS A 184 13.85 3.66 -8.50
CA LYS A 184 13.95 4.39 -9.77
C LYS A 184 13.09 3.72 -10.83
N GLU A 185 13.24 2.42 -11.04
CA GLU A 185 12.44 1.66 -12.02
C GLU A 185 10.93 1.85 -11.78
N MET A 186 10.49 1.76 -10.51
CA MET A 186 9.09 1.97 -10.16
C MET A 186 8.64 3.43 -10.33
N ASN A 187 9.48 4.42 -10.00
CA ASN A 187 9.21 5.84 -10.23
C ASN A 187 9.14 6.15 -11.73
N ASP A 188 9.99 5.54 -12.55
CA ASP A 188 9.99 5.66 -14.01
C ASP A 188 8.68 5.12 -14.59
N LEU A 189 8.18 3.97 -14.10
CA LEU A 189 6.87 3.45 -14.46
C LEU A 189 5.73 4.39 -14.02
N HIS A 190 5.75 4.90 -12.79
CA HIS A 190 4.75 5.85 -12.29
C HIS A 190 4.69 7.11 -13.17
N ARG A 191 5.84 7.62 -13.63
CA ARG A 191 5.87 8.73 -14.60
C ARG A 191 5.25 8.37 -15.95
N LYS A 192 5.52 7.17 -16.48
CA LYS A 192 4.86 6.67 -17.70
C LYS A 192 3.34 6.56 -17.56
N LEU A 193 2.87 6.30 -16.34
CA LEU A 193 1.45 6.24 -15.96
C LEU A 193 0.88 7.62 -15.55
N GLY A 194 1.61 8.72 -15.77
CA GLY A 194 1.11 10.08 -15.58
C GLY A 194 1.36 10.72 -14.21
N VAL A 195 2.05 10.04 -13.29
CA VAL A 195 2.38 10.61 -11.97
C VAL A 195 3.60 11.53 -12.05
N GLN A 196 3.48 12.73 -11.49
CA GLN A 196 4.55 13.74 -11.46
C GLN A 196 5.55 13.49 -10.31
N ILE A 197 6.35 12.42 -10.42
CA ILE A 197 7.49 12.18 -9.51
C ILE A 197 8.76 12.74 -10.13
N LYS A 198 9.53 13.53 -9.37
CA LYS A 198 10.77 14.13 -9.86
C LYS A 198 11.76 13.07 -10.38
N PRO A 199 12.35 13.24 -11.58
CA PRO A 199 13.39 12.35 -12.08
C PRO A 199 14.66 12.46 -11.22
N GLY A 200 15.45 11.39 -11.19
CA GLY A 200 16.69 11.31 -10.42
C GLY A 200 17.50 10.11 -10.84
N LEU A 201 18.80 10.12 -10.52
CA LEU A 201 19.70 9.01 -10.86
C LEU A 201 19.46 7.81 -9.94
N GLY A 202 19.68 6.63 -10.50
CA GLY A 202 19.73 5.39 -9.72
C GLY A 202 21.02 5.32 -8.90
N HIS A 203 21.00 4.56 -7.80
CA HIS A 203 22.13 4.37 -6.90
C HIS A 203 23.38 3.91 -7.66
N THR A 204 23.25 2.92 -8.55
CA THR A 204 24.40 2.37 -9.28
C THR A 204 25.05 3.42 -10.18
N GLU A 205 24.24 4.24 -10.85
CA GLU A 205 24.74 5.33 -11.71
C GLU A 205 25.34 6.48 -10.89
N ALA A 206 24.71 6.85 -9.77
CA ALA A 206 25.25 7.89 -8.89
C ALA A 206 26.58 7.47 -8.26
N ALA A 207 26.71 6.19 -7.88
CA ALA A 207 27.92 5.63 -7.31
C ALA A 207 29.06 5.56 -8.33
N SER A 208 28.81 5.14 -9.57
CA SER A 208 29.85 5.05 -10.62
C SER A 208 30.41 6.40 -11.06
N LYS A 209 29.68 7.49 -10.79
CA LYS A 209 30.06 8.88 -11.05
C LYS A 209 30.62 9.59 -9.81
N ASP A 210 30.90 8.86 -8.72
CA ASP A 210 31.36 9.38 -7.42
C ASP A 210 30.46 10.49 -6.84
N LEU A 211 29.18 10.53 -7.22
CA LEU A 211 28.26 11.58 -6.77
C LEU A 211 27.86 11.39 -5.31
N LEU A 212 27.86 10.16 -4.80
CA LEU A 212 27.53 9.85 -3.41
C LEU A 212 28.61 10.31 -2.42
N GLU A 213 29.82 10.62 -2.88
CA GLU A 213 30.87 11.25 -2.06
C GLU A 213 30.60 12.75 -1.81
N LYS A 214 29.78 13.38 -2.66
CA LYS A 214 29.42 14.80 -2.57
C LYS A 214 28.19 14.98 -1.68
N LYS A 215 28.43 15.01 -0.37
CA LYS A 215 27.39 15.12 0.68
C LYS A 215 27.01 16.58 0.96
N PRO A 216 25.78 16.87 1.44
CA PRO A 216 24.70 15.92 1.70
C PRO A 216 23.92 15.56 0.42
N TRP A 217 23.12 14.51 0.50
CA TRP A 217 22.15 14.11 -0.52
C TRP A 217 21.01 13.34 0.14
N ILE A 218 19.90 13.20 -0.59
CA ILE A 218 18.79 12.35 -0.18
C ILE A 218 18.66 11.17 -1.14
N MET A 219 18.33 10.00 -0.62
CA MET A 219 18.02 8.84 -1.43
C MET A 219 16.74 8.18 -0.94
N VAL A 220 15.80 7.90 -1.84
CA VAL A 220 14.65 7.04 -1.53
C VAL A 220 14.97 5.60 -1.90
N ALA A 221 14.80 4.69 -0.95
CA ALA A 221 15.14 3.28 -1.11
C ALA A 221 14.07 2.35 -0.49
N PRO A 222 14.04 1.06 -0.90
CA PRO A 222 13.14 0.07 -0.30
C PRO A 222 13.34 -0.03 1.22
N LEU A 223 12.27 -0.26 1.97
CA LEU A 223 12.36 -0.53 3.40
C LEU A 223 13.13 -1.84 3.62
N MET A 224 14.38 -1.72 4.07
CA MET A 224 15.31 -2.82 4.32
C MET A 224 15.73 -2.82 5.79
N SER A 225 16.06 -3.99 6.32
CA SER A 225 16.61 -4.10 7.68
C SER A 225 18.00 -3.49 7.76
N GLU A 226 18.43 -3.10 8.95
CA GLU A 226 19.82 -2.64 9.18
C GLU A 226 20.86 -3.72 8.89
N SER A 227 20.47 -4.99 8.92
CA SER A 227 21.34 -6.10 8.55
C SER A 227 21.61 -6.22 7.04
N ASN A 228 20.79 -5.56 6.20
CA ASN A 228 20.92 -5.59 4.75
C ASN A 228 22.24 -4.93 4.31
N GLN A 229 22.95 -5.56 3.37
CA GLN A 229 24.27 -5.12 2.94
C GLN A 229 24.26 -3.71 2.34
N PHE A 230 23.26 -3.38 1.52
CA PHE A 230 23.13 -2.03 0.95
C PHE A 230 23.03 -0.97 2.04
N VAL A 231 22.21 -1.20 3.07
CA VAL A 231 22.04 -0.24 4.18
C VAL A 231 23.35 -0.11 4.97
N LYS A 232 24.05 -1.22 5.23
CA LYS A 232 25.37 -1.20 5.88
C LYS A 232 26.40 -0.43 5.07
N ASP A 233 26.43 -0.61 3.76
CA ASP A 233 27.36 0.11 2.86
C ASP A 233 27.06 1.60 2.86
N MET A 234 25.77 1.99 2.76
CA MET A 234 25.37 3.39 2.83
C MET A 234 25.77 4.05 4.16
N LYS A 235 25.54 3.35 5.28
CA LYS A 235 25.93 3.83 6.63
C LYS A 235 27.45 3.90 6.78
N SER A 236 28.18 2.84 6.47
CA SER A 236 29.63 2.75 6.72
C SER A 236 30.47 3.62 5.77
N LYS A 237 30.15 3.65 4.47
CA LYS A 237 30.92 4.40 3.48
C LYS A 237 30.55 5.89 3.49
N TYR A 238 29.25 6.20 3.54
CA TYR A 238 28.78 7.58 3.38
C TYR A 238 28.34 8.24 4.69
N GLY A 239 28.18 7.50 5.78
CA GLY A 239 27.64 8.04 7.03
C GLY A 239 26.17 8.42 6.91
N ALA A 240 25.43 7.72 6.04
CA ALA A 240 24.01 7.99 5.79
C ALA A 240 23.15 7.68 7.02
N ILE A 241 22.13 8.49 7.25
CA ILE A 241 21.15 8.32 8.32
C ILE A 241 19.86 7.73 7.76
N THR A 242 19.34 6.68 8.39
CA THR A 242 18.12 6.00 7.93
C THR A 242 16.86 6.58 8.57
N VAL A 243 15.89 6.90 7.71
CA VAL A 243 14.56 7.34 8.12
C VAL A 243 13.55 6.34 7.57
N GLY A 244 13.04 5.46 8.43
CA GLY A 244 12.06 4.44 8.07
C GLY A 244 10.63 4.93 8.17
N PHE A 245 9.84 4.70 7.12
CA PHE A 245 8.44 5.07 7.06
C PHE A 245 7.56 3.82 7.11
N SER A 246 6.70 3.73 8.13
CA SER A 246 5.75 2.62 8.26
C SER A 246 4.65 2.95 9.27
N GLY A 247 3.41 2.53 9.03
CA GLY A 247 2.34 2.60 10.03
C GLY A 247 2.73 1.85 11.33
N TRP A 248 3.53 0.79 11.19
CA TRP A 248 4.09 0.03 12.30
C TRP A 248 5.00 0.83 13.22
N ALA A 249 5.48 2.02 12.83
CA ALA A 249 6.23 2.89 13.74
C ALA A 249 5.40 3.36 14.95
N LYS A 250 4.07 3.32 14.87
CA LYS A 250 3.16 3.52 16.02
C LYS A 250 3.05 2.33 16.95
N SER A 251 3.44 1.14 16.49
CA SER A 251 3.32 -0.10 17.25
C SER A 251 4.03 0.02 18.59
N SER A 252 3.40 -0.56 19.62
CA SER A 252 4.00 -0.80 20.93
C SER A 252 5.16 -1.80 20.85
N PHE A 253 5.19 -2.63 19.80
CA PHE A 253 6.25 -3.60 19.55
C PHE A 253 7.48 -2.97 18.88
N SER A 254 8.67 -3.49 19.19
CA SER A 254 9.96 -2.96 18.73
C SER A 254 10.21 -3.09 17.23
N TYR A 255 9.45 -3.93 16.50
CA TYR A 255 9.67 -4.15 15.08
C TYR A 255 9.48 -2.89 14.22
N GLY A 256 8.67 -1.93 14.68
CA GLY A 256 8.44 -0.65 13.99
C GLY A 256 9.56 0.39 14.16
N ARG A 257 10.54 0.16 15.05
CA ARG A 257 11.51 1.16 15.51
C ARG A 257 12.97 0.70 15.31
N LYS A 258 13.28 0.23 14.10
CA LYS A 258 14.58 -0.38 13.74
C LYS A 258 15.49 0.52 12.88
N ASN A 259 15.16 1.80 12.71
CA ASN A 259 15.95 2.75 11.94
C ASN A 259 16.44 3.87 12.86
N ASP A 260 17.41 4.69 12.40
CA ASP A 260 17.90 5.83 13.19
C ASP A 260 16.73 6.77 13.55
N TYR A 261 15.79 6.93 12.61
CA TYR A 261 14.48 7.53 12.83
C TYR A 261 13.37 6.65 12.24
N SER A 262 12.27 6.49 12.98
CA SER A 262 11.07 5.80 12.51
C SER A 262 9.88 6.77 12.50
N ILE A 263 9.27 6.94 11.33
CA ILE A 263 8.19 7.90 11.08
C ILE A 263 6.90 7.13 10.78
N PRO A 264 5.80 7.38 11.53
CA PRO A 264 4.52 6.79 11.24
C PRO A 264 3.92 7.40 9.98
N LEU A 265 3.96 6.64 8.90
CA LEU A 265 3.31 6.95 7.63
C LEU A 265 2.81 5.64 7.04
N SER A 266 1.49 5.55 6.87
CA SER A 266 0.82 4.36 6.36
C SER A 266 0.13 4.63 5.04
N ASP A 267 0.03 3.58 4.25
CA ASP A 267 -0.67 3.53 2.97
C ASP A 267 -2.07 2.92 3.16
N HIS A 268 -2.43 2.59 4.41
CA HIS A 268 -3.69 1.98 4.85
C HIS A 268 -4.41 2.91 5.82
N CYS A 269 -5.71 2.71 5.97
CA CYS A 269 -6.51 3.37 7.00
C CYS A 269 -5.94 3.10 8.39
N ASP A 270 -6.03 4.11 9.25
CA ASP A 270 -5.83 3.95 10.68
C ASP A 270 -7.11 3.44 11.35
N TYR A 271 -7.08 3.21 12.67
CA TYR A 271 -8.25 2.68 13.38
C TYR A 271 -9.49 3.57 13.29
N GLY A 272 -9.30 4.90 13.43
CA GLY A 272 -10.41 5.86 13.36
C GLY A 272 -11.02 5.92 11.96
N GLU A 273 -10.19 5.84 10.95
CA GLU A 273 -10.59 5.83 9.54
C GLU A 273 -11.30 4.55 9.12
N LEU A 274 -10.90 3.40 9.67
CA LEU A 274 -11.63 2.14 9.46
C LEU A 274 -13.05 2.21 10.05
N ILE A 275 -13.20 2.84 11.22
CA ILE A 275 -14.53 3.08 11.82
C ILE A 275 -15.36 4.06 10.97
N ASP A 276 -14.73 5.15 10.49
CA ASP A 276 -15.38 6.10 9.57
C ASP A 276 -15.82 5.43 8.27
N LEU A 277 -14.99 4.55 7.72
CA LEU A 277 -15.30 3.74 6.54
C LEU A 277 -16.56 2.89 6.76
N VAL A 278 -16.64 2.17 7.89
CA VAL A 278 -17.83 1.36 8.24
C VAL A 278 -19.08 2.23 8.39
N LYS A 279 -18.98 3.41 9.01
CA LYS A 279 -20.11 4.34 9.15
C LYS A 279 -20.57 4.89 7.80
N ARG A 280 -19.61 5.27 6.94
CA ARG A 280 -19.90 5.88 5.63
C ARG A 280 -20.47 4.89 4.63
N SER A 281 -20.04 3.63 4.67
CA SER A 281 -20.62 2.58 3.80
C SER A 281 -22.10 2.34 4.09
N GLY A 282 -22.54 2.52 5.35
CA GLY A 282 -23.91 2.22 5.75
C GLY A 282 -24.25 0.74 5.66
N ALA A 283 -23.23 -0.13 5.69
CA ALA A 283 -23.40 -1.57 5.58
C ALA A 283 -24.23 -2.13 6.74
N GLU A 284 -25.12 -3.06 6.41
CA GLU A 284 -25.88 -3.87 7.36
C GLU A 284 -25.00 -4.98 7.94
N LYS A 285 -24.04 -5.50 7.16
CA LYS A 285 -23.09 -6.53 7.56
C LYS A 285 -21.65 -6.13 7.22
N VAL A 286 -20.74 -6.31 8.17
CA VAL A 286 -19.31 -6.04 8.00
C VAL A 286 -18.48 -7.31 8.19
N TYR A 287 -17.59 -7.58 7.25
CA TYR A 287 -16.59 -8.63 7.32
C TYR A 287 -15.20 -8.03 7.38
N THR A 288 -14.44 -8.43 8.41
CA THR A 288 -13.05 -7.99 8.57
C THR A 288 -12.09 -9.03 8.00
N VAL A 289 -11.12 -8.55 7.22
CA VAL A 289 -10.03 -9.34 6.62
C VAL A 289 -8.71 -8.63 6.84
N HIS A 290 -7.57 -9.32 6.70
CA HIS A 290 -6.20 -8.76 6.78
C HIS A 290 -5.88 -7.94 8.05
N GLY A 291 -4.98 -8.42 8.91
CA GLY A 291 -4.55 -7.70 10.11
C GLY A 291 -5.30 -8.14 11.37
N PHE A 292 -5.81 -7.18 12.15
CA PHE A 292 -6.43 -7.40 13.47
C PHE A 292 -7.92 -7.74 13.36
N VAL A 293 -8.23 -8.82 12.64
CA VAL A 293 -9.59 -9.17 12.22
C VAL A 293 -10.54 -9.40 13.39
N ASP A 294 -10.09 -10.11 14.43
CA ASP A 294 -10.91 -10.44 15.60
C ASP A 294 -11.10 -9.21 16.49
N GLU A 295 -10.03 -8.45 16.76
CA GLU A 295 -10.10 -7.28 17.61
C GLU A 295 -10.96 -6.17 17.00
N PHE A 296 -10.81 -5.90 15.71
CA PHE A 296 -11.58 -4.87 15.03
C PHE A 296 -13.06 -5.24 14.94
N ALA A 297 -13.38 -6.50 14.58
CA ALA A 297 -14.77 -6.96 14.54
C ALA A 297 -15.43 -6.89 15.94
N ALA A 298 -14.72 -7.29 16.99
CA ALA A 298 -15.22 -7.22 18.36
C ALA A 298 -15.52 -5.77 18.79
N ASP A 299 -14.68 -4.81 18.40
CA ASP A 299 -14.92 -3.40 18.69
C ASP A 299 -16.10 -2.83 17.90
N LEU A 300 -16.26 -3.20 16.62
CA LEU A 300 -17.43 -2.83 15.82
C LEU A 300 -18.74 -3.35 16.43
N VAL A 301 -18.75 -4.59 16.93
CA VAL A 301 -19.91 -5.17 17.63
C VAL A 301 -20.26 -4.37 18.89
N LYS A 302 -19.26 -3.96 19.69
CA LYS A 302 -19.50 -3.09 20.85
C LYS A 302 -20.08 -1.73 20.46
N MET A 303 -19.78 -1.25 19.25
CA MET A 303 -20.33 -0.01 18.69
C MET A 303 -21.72 -0.18 18.03
N GLY A 304 -22.27 -1.40 18.01
CA GLY A 304 -23.61 -1.69 17.50
C GLY A 304 -23.66 -2.10 16.02
N PHE A 305 -22.52 -2.37 15.37
CA PHE A 305 -22.49 -2.90 14.01
C PHE A 305 -22.57 -4.44 14.02
N ASP A 306 -23.24 -5.04 13.03
CA ASP A 306 -23.12 -6.48 12.78
C ASP A 306 -21.81 -6.76 12.04
N ALA A 307 -20.78 -7.17 12.78
CA ALA A 307 -19.44 -7.40 12.27
C ALA A 307 -18.89 -8.78 12.68
N GLN A 308 -18.18 -9.44 11.76
CA GLN A 308 -17.46 -10.68 12.07
C GLN A 308 -16.19 -10.84 11.23
N PRO A 309 -15.15 -11.51 11.75
CA PRO A 309 -13.98 -11.86 10.96
C PRO A 309 -14.32 -12.90 9.89
N LEU A 310 -13.76 -12.72 8.70
CA LEU A 310 -13.84 -13.70 7.62
C LEU A 310 -12.67 -14.69 7.76
N ARG A 311 -12.95 -15.95 8.09
CA ARG A 311 -11.95 -16.99 8.35
C ARG A 311 -11.84 -17.98 7.19
N GLU A 312 -10.74 -18.73 7.15
CA GLU A 312 -10.45 -19.68 6.07
C GLU A 312 -11.56 -20.72 5.86
N ASN A 313 -12.24 -21.16 6.93
CA ASN A 313 -13.36 -22.11 6.84
C ASN A 313 -14.72 -21.46 6.50
N SER A 314 -14.82 -20.13 6.45
CA SER A 314 -16.04 -19.40 6.10
C SER A 314 -15.99 -18.81 4.69
N LEU A 315 -14.99 -19.22 3.90
CA LEU A 315 -14.65 -18.62 2.60
C LEU A 315 -15.12 -19.44 1.40
N ASP A 316 -15.41 -20.74 1.58
CA ASP A 316 -15.82 -21.63 0.49
C ASP A 316 -17.34 -21.55 0.19
N GLU A 317 -18.11 -20.89 1.06
CA GLU A 317 -19.55 -20.65 0.92
C GLU A 317 -19.91 -19.25 1.43
N PHE A 318 -19.42 -18.21 0.76
CA PHE A 318 -19.78 -16.82 1.08
C PHE A 318 -20.89 -16.32 0.15
N LEU A 319 -22.09 -16.25 0.72
CA LEU A 319 -23.39 -15.91 0.11
C LEU A 319 -23.86 -16.86 -1.00
#